data_AF-A0A6I5CNS2-F1
#
_entry.id   AF-A0A6I5CNS2-F1
#
_cell.length_a   1.000
_cell.length_b   1.000
_cell.length_c   1.000
_cell.angle_alpha   90.00
_cell.angle_beta   90.00
_cell.angle_gamma   90.00
#
_symmetry.space_group_name_H-M   'P 1'
#
loop_
_entity.id
_entity.type
_entity.pdbx_description
1 polymer ?
#
loop_
_entity_poly.entity_id
_entity_poly.type
_entity_poly.pdbx_seq_one_letter_code
_entity_poly.pdbx_strand_id
1 'polypeptide(L)'
;MQSKPSDTAGAFSGWTTRRWLRTGVVSTLAVLAALGSLGGWATWRTSQLTADLVDRRSPALVQALRVEQGLVNQETGIRGYGLSGRTDFLQPYAQGLRDERTALGRLRVLVADEKDLY
;
A
#
# COMPACT_ATOMS: atom_id res chain seq x y z
N MET A 1 -78.67 33.67 -10.40
CA MET A 1 -77.70 33.19 -11.40
C MET A 1 -76.59 34.22 -11.54
N GLN A 2 -75.37 33.94 -11.07
CA GLN A 2 -74.08 34.27 -11.70
C GLN A 2 -72.97 33.92 -10.71
N SER A 3 -72.19 32.89 -11.03
CA SER A 3 -70.99 32.49 -10.31
C SER A 3 -69.76 32.75 -11.19
N LYS A 4 -68.84 33.60 -10.73
CA LYS A 4 -67.41 33.66 -11.09
C LYS A 4 -66.70 34.70 -10.20
N PRO A 5 -65.36 34.67 -10.00
CA PRO A 5 -64.37 33.62 -10.32
C PRO A 5 -63.57 33.18 -9.07
N SER A 6 -62.98 31.98 -9.10
CA SER A 6 -61.87 31.65 -8.20
C SER A 6 -60.61 31.46 -9.03
N ASP A 7 -59.86 32.55 -9.18
CA ASP A 7 -58.49 32.55 -9.70
C ASP A 7 -57.56 31.94 -8.65
N THR A 8 -57.56 30.62 -8.54
CA THR A 8 -56.64 29.85 -7.69
C THR A 8 -55.52 29.24 -8.54
N ALA A 9 -54.87 30.04 -9.39
CA ALA A 9 -53.74 29.58 -10.20
C ALA A 9 -52.64 30.65 -10.24
N GLY A 10 -52.06 30.98 -9.08
CA GLY A 10 -50.99 31.98 -9.03
C GLY A 10 -50.03 31.93 -7.83
N ALA A 11 -50.36 31.23 -6.75
CA ALA A 11 -49.54 31.27 -5.53
C ALA A 11 -48.17 30.56 -5.65
N PHE A 12 -47.97 29.71 -6.67
CA PHE A 12 -46.74 28.94 -6.85
C PHE A 12 -45.88 29.35 -8.07
N SER A 13 -46.31 30.35 -8.86
CA SER A 13 -45.65 30.70 -10.12
C SER A 13 -44.44 31.64 -9.94
N GLY A 14 -44.50 32.57 -8.98
CA GLY A 14 -43.44 33.58 -8.79
C GLY A 14 -42.17 33.07 -8.09
N TRP A 15 -42.23 31.90 -7.44
CA TRP A 15 -41.16 31.45 -6.55
C TRP A 15 -40.24 30.37 -7.15
N THR A 16 -40.63 29.72 -8.23
CA THR A 16 -40.20 28.33 -8.43
C THR A 16 -39.21 28.09 -9.55
N THR A 17 -39.06 28.92 -10.59
CA THR A 17 -38.11 28.58 -11.67
C THR A 17 -36.65 28.76 -11.24
N ARG A 18 -36.28 29.93 -10.70
CA ARG A 18 -34.89 30.25 -10.35
C ARG A 18 -34.43 29.59 -9.05
N ARG A 19 -35.31 29.41 -8.05
CA ARG A 19 -34.96 28.76 -6.78
C ARG A 19 -34.91 27.25 -6.90
N TRP A 20 -35.82 26.63 -7.64
CA TRP A 20 -35.83 25.17 -7.81
C TRP A 20 -34.64 24.69 -8.66
N LEU A 21 -34.28 25.47 -9.70
CA LEU A 21 -33.05 25.24 -10.46
C LEU A 21 -31.81 25.34 -9.58
N ARG A 22 -31.72 26.37 -8.72
CA ARG A 22 -30.59 26.55 -7.79
C ARG A 22 -30.49 25.41 -6.77
N THR A 23 -31.61 24.97 -6.18
CA THR A 23 -31.60 23.83 -5.25
C THR A 23 -31.18 22.53 -5.94
N GLY A 24 -31.59 22.32 -7.20
CA GLY A 24 -31.13 21.17 -7.98
C GLY A 24 -29.64 21.22 -8.28
N VAL A 25 -29.11 22.37 -8.69
CA VAL A 25 -27.67 22.53 -8.94
C VAL A 25 -26.86 22.32 -7.64
N VAL A 26 -27.30 22.87 -6.52
CA VAL A 26 -26.63 22.71 -5.22
C VAL A 26 -26.66 21.25 -4.76
N SER A 27 -27.77 20.53 -4.95
CA SER A 27 -27.83 19.11 -4.59
C SER A 27 -26.90 18.26 -5.44
N THR A 28 -26.86 18.49 -6.76
CA THR A 28 -25.92 17.79 -7.65
C THR A 28 -24.46 18.07 -7.28
N LEU A 29 -24.11 19.33 -6.99
CA LEU A 29 -22.75 19.70 -6.57
C LEU A 29 -22.38 19.06 -5.23
N ALA A 30 -23.31 19.01 -4.27
CA ALA A 30 -23.08 18.36 -2.98
C ALA A 30 -22.81 16.85 -3.14
N VAL A 31 -23.59 16.17 -4.00
CA VAL A 31 -23.38 14.75 -4.31
C VAL A 31 -22.02 14.52 -4.98
N LEU A 32 -21.64 15.35 -5.95
CA LEU A 32 -20.34 15.24 -6.62
C LEU A 32 -19.18 15.49 -5.66
N ALA A 33 -19.29 16.48 -4.78
CA ALA A 33 -18.28 16.76 -3.76
C ALA A 33 -18.14 15.61 -2.76
N ALA A 34 -19.25 15.01 -2.34
CA ALA A 34 -19.24 13.84 -1.46
C ALA A 34 -18.60 12.62 -2.14
N LEU A 35 -18.96 12.32 -3.38
CA LEU A 35 -18.36 11.24 -4.17
C LEU A 35 -16.86 11.46 -4.40
N GLY A 36 -16.45 12.69 -4.73
CA GLY A 36 -15.04 13.04 -4.89
C GLY A 36 -14.26 12.91 -3.58
N SER A 37 -14.83 13.35 -2.46
CA SER A 37 -14.21 13.25 -1.13
C SER A 37 -14.12 11.81 -0.66
N LEU A 38 -15.16 11.00 -0.89
CA LEU A 38 -15.16 9.56 -0.57
C LEU A 38 -14.19 8.79 -1.45
N GLY A 39 -14.12 9.12 -2.75
CA GLY A 39 -13.13 8.55 -3.67
C GLY A 39 -11.72 8.89 -3.23
N GLY A 40 -11.43 10.17 -2.99
CA GLY A 40 -10.14 10.62 -2.48
C GLY A 40 -9.77 10.00 -1.13
N TRP A 41 -10.73 9.90 -0.21
CA TRP A 41 -10.53 9.27 1.10
C TRP A 41 -10.31 7.76 1.00
N ALA A 42 -11.03 7.06 0.12
CA ALA A 42 -10.85 5.63 -0.12
C ALA A 42 -9.47 5.36 -0.74
N THR A 43 -9.02 6.19 -1.67
CA THR A 43 -7.65 6.14 -2.22
C THR A 43 -6.62 6.41 -1.12
N TRP A 44 -6.82 7.45 -0.31
CA TRP A 44 -5.90 7.80 0.78
C TRP A 44 -5.81 6.70 1.85
N ARG A 45 -6.95 6.07 2.18
CA ARG A 45 -7.02 4.94 3.11
C ARG A 45 -6.39 3.68 2.54
N THR A 46 -6.54 3.44 1.24
CA THR A 46 -5.92 2.30 0.54
C THR A 46 -4.40 2.42 0.52
N SER A 47 -3.87 3.64 0.36
CA SER A 47 -2.42 3.88 0.44
C SER A 47 -1.80 3.49 1.79
N GLN A 48 -2.55 3.51 2.89
CA GLN A 48 -2.03 3.09 4.20
C GLN A 48 -2.10 1.58 4.44
N LEU A 49 -2.91 0.83 3.67
CA LEU A 49 -2.98 -0.64 3.77
C LEU A 49 -2.06 -1.35 2.77
N THR A 50 -1.77 -0.73 1.62
CA THR A 50 -0.85 -1.29 0.62
C THR A 50 0.62 -0.92 0.89
N ALA A 51 0.90 0.21 1.55
CA ALA A 51 2.26 0.60 1.90
C ALA A 51 2.94 -0.39 2.87
N ASP A 52 2.18 -1.08 3.74
CA ASP A 52 2.78 -1.97 4.73
C ASP A 52 3.02 -3.41 4.19
N LEU A 53 2.26 -3.85 3.18
CA LEU A 53 2.38 -5.20 2.60
C LEU A 53 3.55 -5.35 1.63
N VAL A 54 3.99 -4.27 0.97
CA VAL A 54 5.15 -4.27 0.06
C VAL A 54 6.42 -3.82 0.77
N ASP A 55 6.34 -2.95 1.77
CA ASP A 55 7.53 -2.32 2.39
C ASP A 55 8.03 -3.05 3.65
N ARG A 56 7.19 -3.86 4.34
CA ARG A 56 7.59 -4.56 5.57
C ARG A 56 7.87 -6.06 5.46
N ARG A 57 7.17 -6.82 4.60
CA ARG A 57 7.45 -8.27 4.39
C ARG A 57 8.56 -8.55 3.39
N SER A 58 8.89 -7.58 2.54
CA SER A 58 9.94 -7.69 1.53
C SER A 58 11.36 -7.71 2.13
N PRO A 59 11.73 -6.84 3.09
CA PRO A 59 13.12 -6.76 3.55
C PRO A 59 13.58 -7.99 4.33
N ALA A 60 12.73 -8.54 5.21
CA ALA A 60 13.07 -9.72 6.01
C ALA A 60 13.23 -10.96 5.12
N LEU A 61 12.32 -11.17 4.17
CA LEU A 61 12.43 -12.25 3.18
C LEU A 61 13.70 -12.10 2.33
N VAL A 62 14.00 -10.89 1.86
CA VAL A 62 15.24 -10.62 1.11
C VAL A 62 16.48 -10.92 1.96
N GLN A 63 16.50 -10.58 3.25
CA GLN A 63 17.63 -10.95 4.10
C GLN A 63 17.72 -12.46 4.32
N ALA A 64 16.59 -13.16 4.50
CA ALA A 64 16.58 -14.63 4.62
C ALA A 64 17.16 -15.32 3.36
N LEU A 65 16.77 -14.86 2.17
CA LEU A 65 17.32 -15.36 0.91
C LEU A 65 18.83 -15.09 0.78
N ARG A 66 19.32 -13.95 1.29
CA ARG A 66 20.76 -13.65 1.32
C ARG A 66 21.54 -14.56 2.29
N VAL A 67 20.94 -14.93 3.41
CA VAL A 67 21.51 -15.93 4.34
C VAL A 67 21.65 -17.27 3.61
N GLU A 68 20.58 -17.74 2.97
CA GLU A 68 20.59 -18.98 2.20
C GLU A 68 21.67 -18.96 1.10
N GLN A 69 21.73 -17.88 0.32
CA GLN A 69 22.75 -17.72 -0.73
C GLN A 69 24.17 -17.73 -0.15
N GLY A 70 24.39 -17.11 1.02
CA GLY A 70 25.65 -17.17 1.75
C GLY A 70 26.05 -18.59 2.16
N LEU A 71 25.09 -19.39 2.62
CA LEU A 71 25.29 -20.80 2.97
C LEU A 71 25.59 -21.66 1.73
N VAL A 72 24.89 -21.45 0.62
CA VAL A 72 25.16 -22.14 -0.65
C VAL A 72 26.56 -21.83 -1.17
N ASN A 73 27.02 -20.57 -1.06
CA ASN A 73 28.38 -20.19 -1.43
C ASN A 73 29.42 -20.86 -0.51
N GLN A 74 29.13 -21.00 0.78
CA GLN A 74 29.97 -21.75 1.72
C GLN A 74 30.11 -23.21 1.34
N GLU A 75 29.00 -23.88 1.06
CA GLU A 75 29.00 -25.26 0.60
C GLU A 75 29.77 -25.41 -0.73
N THR A 76 29.52 -24.51 -1.69
CA THR A 76 30.20 -24.49 -2.99
C THR A 76 31.72 -24.38 -2.81
N GLY A 77 32.17 -23.51 -1.91
CA GLY A 77 33.60 -23.32 -1.66
C GLY A 77 34.26 -24.53 -1.00
N ILE A 78 33.63 -25.11 0.03
CA ILE A 78 34.13 -26.31 0.71
C ILE A 78 34.18 -27.49 -0.25
N ARG A 79 33.12 -27.72 -1.04
CA ARG A 79 33.08 -28.79 -2.04
C ARG A 79 34.16 -28.58 -3.11
N GLY A 80 34.33 -27.38 -3.63
CA GLY A 80 35.37 -27.06 -4.63
C GLY A 80 36.78 -27.32 -4.10
N TYR A 81 37.07 -26.92 -2.86
CA TYR A 81 38.35 -27.21 -2.20
C TYR A 81 38.53 -28.72 -1.97
N GLY A 82 37.50 -29.41 -1.44
CA GLY A 82 37.57 -30.84 -1.17
C GLY A 82 37.83 -31.69 -2.42
N LEU A 83 37.32 -31.27 -3.58
CA LEU A 83 37.51 -31.98 -4.86
C LEU A 83 38.86 -31.70 -5.53
N SER A 84 39.47 -30.54 -5.28
CA SER A 84 40.65 -30.07 -6.03
C SER A 84 41.92 -29.92 -5.20
N GLY A 85 41.81 -29.80 -3.88
CA GLY A 85 42.88 -29.40 -2.97
C GLY A 85 43.37 -27.96 -3.15
N ARG A 86 42.77 -27.17 -4.05
CA ARG A 86 43.22 -25.81 -4.36
C ARG A 86 42.51 -24.78 -3.49
N THR A 87 43.29 -24.03 -2.72
CA THR A 87 42.80 -22.99 -1.79
C THR A 87 42.00 -21.89 -2.46
N ASP A 88 42.22 -21.61 -3.75
CA ASP A 88 41.43 -20.65 -4.53
C ASP A 88 39.92 -20.94 -4.49
N PHE A 89 39.53 -22.21 -4.41
CA PHE A 89 38.13 -22.61 -4.32
C PHE A 89 37.50 -22.30 -2.95
N LEU A 90 38.24 -21.81 -1.96
CA LEU A 90 37.67 -21.31 -0.71
C LEU A 90 37.16 -19.85 -0.82
N GLN A 91 37.35 -19.18 -1.96
CA GLN A 91 36.87 -17.82 -2.16
C GLN A 91 35.34 -17.69 -2.01
N PRO A 92 34.49 -18.60 -2.56
CA PRO A 92 33.06 -18.63 -2.29
C PRO A 92 32.73 -18.83 -0.80
N TYR A 93 33.53 -19.62 -0.07
CA TYR A 93 33.33 -19.81 1.37
C TYR A 93 33.57 -18.55 2.18
N ALA A 94 34.69 -17.87 1.93
CA ALA A 94 35.01 -16.62 2.60
C ALA A 94 33.98 -15.52 2.27
N GLN A 95 33.49 -15.47 1.03
CA GLN A 95 32.44 -14.54 0.63
C GLN A 95 31.10 -14.88 1.31
N GLY A 96 30.69 -16.15 1.25
CA GLY A 96 29.44 -16.61 1.85
C GLY A 96 29.35 -16.34 3.35
N LEU A 97 30.44 -16.52 4.10
CA LEU A 97 30.51 -16.17 5.52
C LEU A 97 30.26 -14.68 5.81
N ARG A 98 30.78 -13.78 4.97
CA ARG A 98 30.59 -12.33 5.13
C ARG A 98 29.15 -11.94 4.82
N ASP A 99 28.61 -12.50 3.74
CA ASP A 99 27.26 -12.20 3.28
C ASP A 99 26.21 -12.73 4.26
N GLU A 100 26.38 -13.96 4.76
CA GLU A 100 25.52 -14.57 5.78
C GLU A 100 25.49 -13.73 7.06
N ARG A 101 26.66 -13.35 7.61
CA ARG A 101 26.72 -12.55 8.85
C ARG A 101 26.04 -11.20 8.69
N THR A 102 26.24 -10.55 7.56
CA THR A 102 25.62 -9.26 7.26
C THR A 102 24.11 -9.38 7.16
N ALA A 103 23.62 -10.41 6.44
CA ALA A 103 22.20 -10.65 6.25
C ALA A 103 21.50 -11.07 7.55
N LEU A 104 22.11 -11.96 8.34
CA LEU A 104 21.61 -12.35 9.67
C LEU A 104 21.52 -11.16 10.62
N GLY A 105 22.52 -10.27 10.62
CA GLY A 105 22.50 -9.06 11.43
C GLY A 105 21.29 -8.18 11.11
N ARG A 106 21.00 -7.97 9.81
CA ARG A 106 19.84 -7.18 9.36
C ARG A 106 18.52 -7.90 9.63
N LEU A 107 18.45 -9.21 9.39
CA LEU A 107 17.26 -10.00 9.64
C LEU A 107 16.85 -9.95 11.12
N ARG A 108 17.81 -10.03 12.04
CA ARG A 108 17.54 -9.91 13.48
C ARG A 108 16.93 -8.58 13.87
N VAL A 109 17.40 -7.47 13.28
CA VAL A 109 16.84 -6.13 13.52
C VAL A 109 15.40 -6.06 13.01
N LEU A 110 15.15 -6.54 11.79
CA LEU A 110 13.81 -6.51 11.18
C LEU A 110 12.79 -7.34 11.96
N VAL A 111 13.19 -8.51 12.46
CA VAL A 111 12.32 -9.39 13.25
C VAL A 111 12.10 -8.85 14.67
N ALA A 112 13.06 -8.11 15.24
CA ALA A 112 12.88 -7.45 16.53
C ALA A 112 11.84 -6.32 16.44
N ASP A 113 11.92 -5.49 15.40
CA ASP A 113 10.97 -4.38 15.16
C ASP A 113 9.52 -4.87 14.98
N GLU A 114 9.32 -6.05 14.37
CA GLU A 114 7.99 -6.67 14.24
C GLU A 114 7.43 -7.14 15.60
N LYS A 115 8.29 -7.65 16.50
CA LYS A 115 7.87 -8.13 17.82
C LYS A 115 7.47 -7.01 18.76
N ASP A 116 8.04 -5.82 18.61
CA ASP A 116 7.68 -4.65 19.43
C ASP A 116 6.30 -4.06 19.05
N LEU A 117 5.69 -4.55 17.97
CA LEU A 117 4.40 -4.07 17.44
C LEU A 117 3.17 -4.82 17.97
N TYR A 118 3.35 -5.90 18.74
CA TYR A 118 2.30 -6.76 19.31
C TYR A 118 2.45 -6.91 20.83
#